data_AF-X4ZQS5-F1
#
_entry.id   AF-X4ZQS5-F1
#
_cell.length_a   1.000
_cell.length_b   1.000
_cell.length_c   1.000
_cell.angle_alpha   90.00
_cell.angle_beta   90.00
_cell.angle_gamma   90.00
#
_symmetry.space_group_name_H-M   'P 1'
#
loop_
_entity.id
_entity.type
_entity.pdbx_description
1 polymer ?
#
loop_
_entity_poly.entity_id
_entity_poly.type
_entity_poly.pdbx_seq_one_letter_code
_entity_poly.pdbx_strand_id
1 'polypeptide(L)'
;MLNAPYIPIVIFGGVINDDNITTVLVKQRTLSKQAYVINLNQGRYWYVLFDTLEQPEMNESDPLKIEAIEKNGEVLWKNGIYEDGFFSGRITKQK
;
A
#
# COMPACT_ATOMS: atom_id res chain seq x y z
N MET A 1 -27.12 15.12 -6.30
CA MET A 1 -26.13 14.04 -6.13
C MET A 1 -26.58 13.23 -4.93
N LEU A 2 -26.96 11.97 -5.12
CA LEU A 2 -27.29 11.09 -3.99
C LEU A 2 -25.99 10.48 -3.47
N ASN A 3 -25.58 10.87 -2.26
CA ASN A 3 -24.60 10.11 -1.50
C ASN A 3 -25.26 8.76 -1.19
N ALA A 4 -24.84 7.68 -1.84
CA ALA A 4 -25.29 6.33 -1.51
C ALA A 4 -24.46 5.88 -0.28
N PRO A 5 -25.03 5.84 0.93
CA PRO A 5 -24.28 5.58 2.17
C PRO A 5 -23.83 4.11 2.32
N TYR A 6 -24.13 3.25 1.34
CA TYR A 6 -23.93 1.81 1.41
C TYR A 6 -22.68 1.31 0.69
N ILE A 7 -21.84 2.19 0.13
CA ILE A 7 -20.55 1.79 -0.44
C ILE A 7 -19.52 1.82 0.70
N PRO A 8 -19.04 0.66 1.20
CA PRO A 8 -18.02 0.64 2.23
C PRO A 8 -16.71 1.20 1.67
N ILE A 9 -16.32 2.38 2.13
CA ILE A 9 -14.99 2.94 1.82
C ILE A 9 -14.00 2.26 2.76
N VAL A 10 -13.11 1.45 2.21
CA VAL A 10 -11.98 0.90 2.97
C VAL A 10 -10.79 1.82 2.85
N ILE A 11 -10.21 2.16 4.01
CA ILE A 11 -9.07 3.05 4.11
C ILE A 11 -7.88 2.23 4.60
N PHE A 12 -6.80 2.23 3.82
CA PHE A 12 -5.50 1.80 4.31
C PHE A 12 -4.63 3.03 4.51
N GLY A 13 -3.77 2.99 5.51
CA GLY A 13 -2.85 4.08 5.76
C GLY A 13 -1.75 3.71 6.74
N GLY A 14 -0.77 4.59 6.85
CA GLY A 14 0.38 4.38 7.72
C GLY A 14 1.27 5.60 7.83
N VAL A 15 2.31 5.45 8.64
CA VAL A 15 3.34 6.47 8.86
C VAL A 15 4.53 6.20 7.94
N ILE A 16 5.10 7.25 7.37
CA ILE A 16 6.35 7.20 6.60
C ILE A 16 7.49 7.65 7.52
N ASN A 17 8.34 6.71 7.92
CA ASN A 17 9.50 6.97 8.78
C ASN A 17 10.82 7.12 8.00
N ASP A 18 10.78 7.00 6.67
CA ASP A 18 11.95 7.09 5.79
C ASP A 18 11.73 8.19 4.76
N ASP A 19 12.58 9.22 4.80
CA ASP A 19 12.45 10.38 3.94
C ASP A 19 12.65 10.06 2.45
N ASN A 20 13.34 8.96 2.14
CA ASN A 20 13.55 8.53 0.76
C ASN A 20 12.28 7.98 0.12
N ILE A 21 11.28 7.55 0.91
CA ILE A 21 10.00 7.10 0.39
C ILE A 21 9.27 8.31 -0.19
N THR A 22 9.00 8.25 -1.48
CA THR A 22 8.25 9.30 -2.21
C THR A 22 6.87 8.83 -2.61
N THR A 23 6.71 7.52 -2.83
CA THR A 23 5.50 6.91 -3.35
C THR A 23 5.17 5.68 -2.52
N VAL A 24 3.89 5.48 -2.22
CA VAL A 24 3.38 4.22 -1.65
C VAL A 24 2.34 3.66 -2.61
N LEU A 25 2.52 2.42 -3.04
CA LEU A 25 1.56 1.68 -3.84
C LEU A 25 0.87 0.64 -2.98
N VAL A 26 -0.45 0.58 -3.07
CA VAL A 26 -1.26 -0.46 -2.46
C VAL A 26 -1.93 -1.25 -3.57
N LYS A 27 -1.68 -2.56 -3.58
CA LYS A 27 -2.14 -3.47 -4.61
C LYS A 27 -3.10 -4.49 -3.99
N GLN A 28 -4.16 -4.79 -4.72
CA GLN A 28 -5.05 -5.94 -4.55
C GLN A 28 -5.02 -6.70 -5.88
N ARG A 29 -5.37 -7.99 -5.89
CA ARG A 29 -5.27 -8.90 -7.04
C ARG A 29 -5.25 -8.24 -8.42
N THR A 30 -6.28 -7.49 -8.78
CA THR A 30 -6.40 -6.77 -10.07
C THR A 30 -6.26 -5.25 -9.96
N LEU A 31 -6.25 -4.69 -8.75
CA LEU A 31 -6.21 -3.26 -8.50
C LEU A 31 -4.84 -2.80 -8.01
N SER A 32 -4.32 -1.71 -8.57
CA SER A 32 -3.16 -1.02 -8.04
C SER A 32 -3.51 0.46 -7.88
N LYS A 33 -3.36 0.98 -6.66
CA LYS A 33 -3.58 2.39 -6.37
C LYS A 33 -2.36 3.00 -5.73
N GLN A 34 -1.96 4.16 -6.25
CA GLN A 34 -0.99 5.02 -5.57
C GLN A 34 -1.69 5.73 -4.41
N ALA A 35 -1.12 5.59 -3.22
CA ALA A 35 -1.59 6.27 -2.03
C ALA A 35 -1.29 7.78 -2.10
N TYR A 36 -2.16 8.56 -1.47
CA TYR A 36 -1.89 9.95 -1.19
C TYR A 36 -0.88 10.06 -0.05
N VAL A 37 0.12 10.92 -0.22
CA VAL A 37 1.10 11.25 0.82
C VAL A 37 0.78 12.64 1.35
N ILE A 38 0.60 12.74 2.67
CA ILE A 38 0.36 13.99 3.39
C ILE A 38 1.58 14.28 4.26
N ASN A 39 2.11 15.50 4.14
CA ASN A 39 3.15 16.00 5.03
C ASN A 39 2.49 16.95 6.04
N LEU A 40 2.59 16.62 7.32
CA LEU A 40 2.13 17.44 8.44
C LEU A 40 3.34 17.82 9.31
N ASN A 41 3.16 18.80 10.19
CA ASN A 41 4.22 19.19 11.14
C ASN A 41 4.62 18.03 12.07
N GLN A 42 3.72 17.08 12.34
CA GLN A 42 4.01 15.91 13.19
C GLN A 42 4.67 14.75 12.45
N GLY A 43 4.73 14.78 11.11
CA GLY A 43 5.29 13.68 10.33
C GLY A 43 4.65 13.51 8.95
N ARG A 44 5.07 12.44 8.29
CA ARG A 44 4.62 12.07 6.94
C ARG A 44 3.72 10.85 7.03
N TYR A 45 2.57 10.91 6.37
CA TYR A 45 1.55 9.88 6.41
C TYR A 45 1.12 9.53 5.00
N TRP A 46 0.65 8.30 4.81
CA TRP A 46 0.03 7.89 3.56
C TRP A 46 -1.34 7.30 3.83
N TYR A 47 -2.24 7.43 2.85
CA TYR A 47 -3.51 6.73 2.85
C TYR A 47 -4.01 6.45 1.43
N VAL A 48 -4.85 5.44 1.29
CA VAL A 48 -5.53 5.09 0.04
C VAL A 48 -6.95 4.64 0.34
N LEU A 49 -7.85 4.93 -0.59
CA LEU A 49 -9.27 4.60 -0.51
C LEU A 49 -9.62 3.56 -1.57
N PHE A 50 -10.31 2.51 -1.16
CA PHE A 50 -10.92 1.52 -2.05
C PHE A 50 -12.43 1.52 -1.85
N ASP A 51 -13.16 1.50 -2.95
CA ASP A 51 -14.63 1.42 -2.94
C ASP A 51 -15.11 -0.01 -2.66
N THR A 52 -14.25 -0.99 -2.93
CA THR A 52 -14.47 -2.42 -2.70
C THR A 52 -13.15 -3.11 -2.43
N LEU A 53 -13.13 -4.07 -1.49
CA LEU A 53 -12.01 -5.01 -1.38
C LEU A 53 -12.28 -6.21 -2.28
N GLU A 54 -11.29 -6.60 -3.06
CA GLU A 54 -11.34 -7.87 -3.79
C GLU A 54 -11.30 -9.03 -2.79
N GLN A 55 -12.25 -9.95 -2.90
CA GLN A 55 -12.18 -11.20 -2.13
C GLN A 55 -11.01 -12.05 -2.65
N PRO A 56 -10.29 -12.75 -1.76
CA PRO A 56 -9.31 -13.73 -2.19
C PRO A 56 -9.98 -14.83 -3.03
N GLU A 57 -9.26 -15.38 -4.01
CA GLU A 57 -9.74 -16.56 -4.73
C GLU A 57 -9.70 -17.80 -3.83
N MET A 58 -10.43 -18.84 -4.22
CA MET A 58 -10.51 -20.07 -3.45
C MET A 58 -9.12 -20.69 -3.32
N ASN A 59 -8.59 -20.76 -2.09
CA ASN A 59 -7.23 -21.19 -1.72
C ASN A 59 -6.10 -20.16 -1.95
N GLU A 60 -6.41 -18.90 -2.21
CA GLU A 60 -5.43 -17.82 -2.21
C GLU A 60 -5.43 -17.06 -0.88
N SER A 61 -4.26 -16.57 -0.48
CA SER A 61 -4.16 -15.62 0.65
C SER A 61 -4.66 -14.25 0.23
N ASP A 62 -4.99 -13.38 1.19
CA ASP A 62 -5.33 -11.98 0.89
C ASP A 62 -4.20 -11.33 0.06
N PRO A 63 -4.50 -10.88 -1.18
CA PRO A 63 -3.49 -10.39 -2.11
C PRO A 63 -3.01 -8.97 -1.79
N LEU A 64 -3.40 -8.39 -0.64
CA LEU A 64 -2.99 -7.05 -0.24
C LEU A 64 -1.47 -6.95 -0.15
N LYS A 65 -0.90 -6.11 -1.01
CA LYS A 65 0.53 -5.81 -1.07
C LYS A 65 0.74 -4.31 -0.95
N ILE A 66 1.75 -3.92 -0.19
CA ILE A 66 2.14 -2.52 -0.01
C ILE A 66 3.61 -2.40 -0.38
N GLU A 67 3.91 -1.49 -1.28
CA GLU A 67 5.28 -1.16 -1.72
C GLU A 67 5.55 0.31 -1.46
N ALA A 68 6.65 0.60 -0.78
CA ALA A 68 7.15 1.96 -0.60
C ALA A 68 8.35 2.17 -1.52
N ILE A 69 8.26 3.19 -2.37
CA ILE A 69 9.14 3.42 -3.50
C ILE A 69 9.88 4.75 -3.31
N GLU A 70 11.17 4.74 -3.58
CA GLU A 70 11.98 5.96 -3.59
C GLU A 70 11.94 6.71 -4.92
N LYS A 71 12.56 7.88 -4.95
CA LYS A 71 12.45 8.81 -6.09
C LYS A 71 12.92 8.22 -7.44
N ASN A 72 13.84 7.25 -7.43
CA ASN A 72 14.34 6.62 -8.66
C ASN A 72 13.45 5.46 -9.15
N GLY A 73 12.36 5.13 -8.44
CA GLY A 73 11.47 4.01 -8.76
C GLY A 73 11.82 2.69 -8.06
N GLU A 74 12.86 2.63 -7.23
CA GLU A 74 13.24 1.43 -6.48
C GLU A 74 12.34 1.20 -5.26
N VAL A 75 11.96 -0.06 -5.03
CA VAL A 75 11.20 -0.46 -3.83
C VAL A 75 12.15 -0.51 -2.63
N LEU A 76 11.91 0.35 -1.64
CA LEU A 76 12.67 0.39 -0.39
C LEU A 76 12.07 -0.49 0.71
N TRP A 77 10.76 -0.73 0.65
CA TRP A 77 10.05 -1.50 1.66
C TRP A 77 8.86 -2.21 1.02
N LYS A 78 8.63 -3.47 1.41
CA LYS A 78 7.44 -4.23 1.00
C LYS A 78 6.77 -4.91 2.18
N ASN A 79 5.44 -5.00 2.12
CA ASN A 79 4.63 -5.80 3.03
C ASN A 79 3.52 -6.53 2.26
N GLY A 80 3.40 -7.83 2.49
CA GLY A 80 2.42 -8.69 1.84
C GLY A 80 3.02 -10.02 1.42
N ILE A 81 2.18 -10.86 0.79
CA ILE A 81 2.59 -12.17 0.28
C ILE A 81 2.92 -12.05 -1.20
N TYR A 82 4.15 -12.40 -1.55
CA TYR A 82 4.68 -12.41 -2.92
C TYR A 82 5.05 -13.85 -3.31
N GLU A 83 5.45 -14.07 -4.56
CA GLU A 83 5.84 -15.41 -5.05
C GLU A 83 6.95 -16.04 -4.21
N ASP A 84 7.82 -15.22 -3.64
CA ASP A 84 8.96 -15.57 -2.79
C ASP A 84 8.61 -15.68 -1.29
N GLY A 85 7.33 -15.54 -0.91
CA GLY A 85 6.83 -15.70 0.47
C GLY A 85 6.27 -14.42 1.09
N PHE A 86 6.10 -14.44 2.42
CA PHE A 86 5.64 -13.28 3.17
C PHE A 86 6.79 -12.30 3.44
N PHE A 87 6.56 -11.02 3.15
CA PHE A 87 7.49 -9.94 3.43
C PHE A 87 6.85 -8.91 4.34
N SER A 88 7.65 -8.35 5.24
CA SER A 88 7.29 -7.18 6.04
C SER A 88 8.57 -6.49 6.48
N GLY A 89 9.00 -5.47 5.73
CA GLY A 89 10.23 -4.75 6.08
C GLY A 89 10.93 -4.07 4.92
N ARG A 90 12.04 -3.40 5.26
CA ARG A 90 12.93 -2.77 4.28
C ARG A 90 13.60 -3.84 3.42
N ILE A 91 13.83 -3.52 2.15
CA ILE A 91 14.63 -4.34 1.25
C ILE A 91 16.09 -3.90 1.41
N THR A 92 16.92 -4.75 2.00
CA THR A 92 18.38 -4.55 2.00
C THR A 92 18.96 -5.22 0.76
N LYS A 93 19.50 -4.45 -0.18
CA LYS A 93 20.37 -5.01 -1.23
C LYS A 93 21.59 -5.61 -0.53
N GLN A 94 21.81 -6.93 -0.65
CA GLN A 94 23.11 -7.51 -0.33
C GLN A 94 24.11 -6.91 -1.33
N LYS A 95 25.17 -6.29 -0.80
CA LYS A 95 26.30 -5.78 -1.58
C LYS A 95 27.23 -6.93 -1.96
#